data_AF-A0A2R7L9D9-F1
#
_entry.id   AF-A0A2R7L9D9-F1
#
_cell.length_a   1.000
_cell.length_b   1.000
_cell.length_c   1.000
_cell.angle_alpha   90.00
_cell.angle_beta   90.00
_cell.angle_gamma   90.00
#
_symmetry.space_group_name_H-M   'P 1'
#
loop_
_entity.id
_entity.type
_entity.pdbx_description
1 polymer ?
#
loop_
_entity_poly.entity_id
_entity_poly.type
_entity_poly.pdbx_seq_one_letter_code
_entity_poly.pdbx_strand_id
1 'polypeptide(L)'
;MKNMKIAIAGATGNIGSRAAAKISAAGAAAILIGQNEDRLKKLNIPNSIIAVADLGNTSEMIAATKDVDALFWMVPPLITVP
;
A
#
# COMPACT_ATOMS: atom_id res chain seq x y z
N MET A 1 -1.67 16.19 -6.71
CA MET A 1 -1.47 14.78 -7.11
C MET A 1 -2.71 14.17 -7.75
N LYS A 2 -3.61 14.99 -8.31
CA LYS A 2 -4.84 14.48 -8.95
C LYS A 2 -4.44 13.58 -10.12
N ASN A 3 -5.06 12.40 -10.22
CA ASN A 3 -4.80 11.34 -11.20
C ASN A 3 -3.58 10.46 -10.95
N MET A 4 -2.81 10.68 -9.87
CA MET A 4 -1.73 9.76 -9.51
C MET A 4 -2.25 8.52 -8.77
N LYS A 5 -1.64 7.36 -9.00
CA LYS A 5 -1.80 6.13 -8.23
C LYS A 5 -0.52 5.86 -7.44
N ILE A 6 -0.60 5.90 -6.12
CA ILE A 6 0.56 5.68 -5.26
C ILE A 6 0.33 4.42 -4.44
N ALA A 7 1.22 3.44 -4.59
CA ALA A 7 1.19 2.21 -3.84
C ALA A 7 1.84 2.33 -2.46
N ILE A 8 1.25 1.63 -1.49
CA ILE A 8 1.68 1.62 -0.10
C ILE A 8 1.82 0.16 0.36
N ALA A 9 3.05 -0.34 0.38
CA ALA A 9 3.36 -1.63 0.99
C ALA A 9 3.38 -1.53 2.52
N GLY A 10 2.68 -2.44 3.20
CA GLY A 10 2.49 -2.37 4.64
C GLY A 10 1.43 -1.34 5.07
N ALA A 11 0.38 -1.16 4.25
CA ALA A 11 -0.63 -0.12 4.46
C ALA A 11 -1.36 -0.19 5.81
N THR A 12 -1.43 -1.37 6.43
CA THR A 12 -2.08 -1.56 7.75
C THR A 12 -1.16 -1.26 8.94
N GLY A 13 0.11 -0.88 8.68
CA GLY A 13 1.06 -0.49 9.70
C GLY A 13 0.86 0.94 10.23
N ASN A 14 1.58 1.30 11.28
CA ASN A 14 1.43 2.61 11.94
C ASN A 14 1.82 3.79 11.02
N ILE A 15 2.90 3.64 10.23
CA ILE A 15 3.30 4.66 9.26
C ILE A 15 2.42 4.56 8.00
N GLY A 16 2.15 3.34 7.53
CA GLY A 16 1.47 3.13 6.26
C GLY A 16 0.03 3.61 6.21
N SER A 17 -0.72 3.39 7.28
CA SER A 17 -2.11 3.89 7.37
C SER A 17 -2.16 5.42 7.29
N ARG A 18 -1.23 6.11 7.95
CA ARG A 18 -1.13 7.59 7.96
C ARG A 18 -0.67 8.13 6.61
N ALA A 19 0.29 7.47 5.97
CA ALA A 19 0.75 7.84 4.63
C ALA A 19 -0.39 7.71 3.61
N ALA A 20 -1.07 6.57 3.60
CA ALA A 20 -2.21 6.31 2.73
C ALA A 20 -3.33 7.35 2.90
N ALA A 21 -3.69 7.69 4.15
CA ALA A 21 -4.69 8.72 4.42
C ALA A 21 -4.27 10.09 3.88
N LYS A 22 -3.01 10.49 4.05
CA LYS A 22 -2.50 11.77 3.52
C LYS A 22 -2.44 11.80 1.99
N ILE A 23 -2.02 10.70 1.37
CA ILE A 23 -1.97 10.53 -0.10
C ILE A 23 -3.37 10.71 -0.69
N SER A 24 -4.36 10.01 -0.12
CA SER A 24 -5.76 10.12 -0.51
C SER A 24 -6.29 11.55 -0.32
N ALA A 25 -6.07 12.16 0.84
CA ALA A 25 -6.52 13.53 1.14
C ALA A 25 -5.94 14.57 0.17
N ALA A 26 -4.75 14.33 -0.38
CA ALA A 26 -4.11 15.18 -1.37
C ALA A 26 -4.50 14.86 -2.83
N GLY A 27 -5.50 13.98 -3.02
CA GLY A 27 -6.18 13.73 -4.28
C GLY A 27 -5.59 12.63 -5.16
N ALA A 28 -4.59 11.90 -4.68
CA ALA A 28 -4.09 10.69 -5.36
C ALA A 28 -4.93 9.47 -4.96
N ALA A 29 -4.98 8.46 -5.84
CA ALA A 29 -5.51 7.15 -5.51
C ALA A 29 -4.47 6.36 -4.69
N ALA A 30 -4.84 5.95 -3.48
CA ALA A 30 -3.97 5.17 -2.60
C ALA A 30 -4.16 3.66 -2.86
N ILE A 31 -3.13 2.97 -3.35
CA ILE A 31 -3.17 1.50 -3.52
C ILE A 31 -2.65 0.85 -2.23
N LEU A 32 -3.55 0.26 -1.45
CA LEU A 32 -3.27 -0.28 -0.12
C LEU A 32 -2.83 -1.74 -0.26
N ILE A 33 -1.54 -2.01 -0.08
CA ILE A 33 -0.97 -3.36 -0.23
C ILE A 33 -0.73 -4.00 1.14
N GLY A 34 -1.22 -5.24 1.30
CA GLY A 34 -0.96 -6.09 2.45
C GLY A 34 -1.69 -7.44 2.35
N GLN A 35 -1.39 -8.37 3.25
CA GLN A 35 -1.90 -9.75 3.16
C GLN A 35 -3.31 -9.96 3.72
N ASN A 36 -3.81 -9.06 4.57
CA ASN A 36 -5.11 -9.23 5.25
C ASN A 36 -6.13 -8.21 4.74
N GLU A 37 -7.07 -8.69 3.93
CA GLU A 37 -8.11 -7.87 3.31
C GLU A 37 -8.98 -7.12 4.32
N ASP A 38 -9.40 -7.79 5.41
CA ASP A 38 -10.27 -7.18 6.43
C ASP A 38 -9.59 -6.02 7.13
N ARG A 39 -8.29 -6.14 7.43
CA ARG A 39 -7.50 -5.04 8.01
C ARG A 39 -7.35 -3.88 7.04
N LEU A 40 -7.23 -4.14 5.73
CA LEU A 40 -7.19 -3.09 4.70
C LEU A 40 -8.54 -2.38 4.59
N LYS A 41 -9.65 -3.12 4.55
CA LYS A 41 -11.02 -2.57 4.55
C LYS A 41 -11.29 -1.69 5.77
N LYS A 42 -10.83 -2.11 6.96
CA LYS A 42 -10.98 -1.36 8.21
C LYS A 42 -10.27 -0.01 8.22
N LEU A 43 -9.32 0.25 7.31
CA LEU A 43 -8.69 1.57 7.20
C LEU A 43 -9.68 2.64 6.71
N ASN A 44 -10.73 2.24 5.96
CA ASN A 44 -11.79 3.11 5.47
C ASN A 44 -11.28 4.41 4.82
N ILE A 45 -10.22 4.30 4.00
CA ILE A 45 -9.58 5.45 3.36
C ILE A 45 -10.33 5.76 2.05
N PRO A 46 -10.84 6.98 1.85
CA PRO A 46 -11.51 7.36 0.61
C PRO A 46 -10.52 7.29 -0.57
N ASN A 47 -11.02 7.18 -1.81
CA ASN A 47 -10.17 7.15 -3.01
C ASN A 47 -8.99 6.16 -2.91
N SER A 48 -9.26 4.95 -2.40
CA SER A 48 -8.25 3.90 -2.24
C SER A 48 -8.68 2.61 -2.93
N ILE A 49 -7.69 1.80 -3.29
CA ILE A 49 -7.86 0.47 -3.90
C ILE A 49 -7.14 -0.53 -3.01
N ILE A 50 -7.81 -1.63 -2.68
CA ILE A 50 -7.23 -2.72 -1.91
C ILE A 50 -6.53 -3.69 -2.86
N ALA A 51 -5.26 -3.97 -2.59
CA ALA A 51 -4.48 -4.97 -3.31
C ALA A 51 -3.94 -5.98 -2.30
N VAL A 52 -4.58 -7.15 -2.21
CA VAL A 52 -4.12 -8.22 -1.34
C VAL A 52 -2.90 -8.87 -2.01
N ALA A 53 -1.75 -8.78 -1.36
CA ALA A 53 -0.50 -9.35 -1.85
C ALA A 53 0.46 -9.64 -0.70
N ASP A 54 1.24 -10.71 -0.85
CA ASP A 54 2.46 -10.95 -0.10
C ASP A 54 3.64 -10.25 -0.78
N LEU A 55 4.41 -9.52 0.02
CA LEU A 55 5.59 -8.78 -0.41
C LEU A 55 6.72 -9.71 -0.84
N GLY A 56 6.74 -10.95 -0.34
CA GLY A 56 7.66 -11.99 -0.79
C GLY A 56 7.24 -12.65 -2.10
N ASN A 57 6.02 -12.41 -2.58
CA ASN A 57 5.51 -12.99 -3.83
C ASN A 57 5.65 -12.00 -4.99
N THR A 58 6.63 -12.25 -5.86
CA THR A 58 6.93 -11.40 -7.02
C THR A 58 5.73 -11.19 -7.94
N SER A 59 4.98 -12.25 -8.26
CA SER A 59 3.85 -12.16 -9.20
C SER A 59 2.70 -11.31 -8.65
N GLU A 60 2.41 -11.47 -7.36
CA GLU A 60 1.40 -10.66 -6.68
C GLU A 60 1.82 -9.20 -6.60
N MET A 61 3.09 -8.93 -6.31
CA MET A 61 3.60 -7.56 -6.26
C MET A 61 3.60 -6.89 -7.64
N ILE A 62 3.98 -7.60 -8.71
CA ILE A 62 3.86 -7.08 -10.08
C ILE A 62 2.42 -6.69 -10.38
N ALA A 63 1.44 -7.51 -10.00
CA ALA A 63 0.03 -7.20 -10.20
C ALA A 63 -0.42 -6.00 -9.34
N ALA A 64 -0.02 -5.97 -8.07
CA ALA A 64 -0.39 -4.92 -7.11
C ALA A 64 0.22 -3.55 -7.41
N THR A 65 1.39 -3.51 -8.06
CA THR A 65 2.08 -2.27 -8.43
C THR A 65 1.97 -1.94 -9.92
N LYS A 66 1.12 -2.63 -10.67
CA LYS A 66 0.94 -2.35 -12.09
C LYS A 66 0.34 -0.95 -12.28
N ASP A 67 0.93 -0.17 -13.18
CA ASP A 67 0.48 1.18 -13.56
C ASP A 67 0.41 2.19 -12.40
N VAL A 68 1.20 1.98 -11.34
CA VAL A 68 1.36 2.95 -10.26
C VAL A 68 2.47 3.94 -10.59
N ASP A 69 2.30 5.20 -10.21
CA ASP A 69 3.28 6.26 -10.45
C ASP A 69 4.42 6.24 -9.42
N ALA A 70 4.16 5.70 -8.22
CA ALA A 70 5.14 5.60 -7.15
C ALA A 70 4.79 4.49 -6.15
N LEU A 71 5.79 4.04 -5.39
CA LEU A 71 5.68 3.05 -4.33
C LEU A 71 6.35 3.53 -3.05
N PHE A 72 5.60 3.55 -1.94
CA PHE A 72 6.15 3.61 -0.59
C PHE A 72 6.34 2.20 -0.04
N TRP A 73 7.61 1.79 0.10
CA TRP A 73 7.98 0.53 0.75
C TRP A 73 8.22 0.76 2.23
N MET A 74 7.22 0.51 3.08
CA MET A 74 7.29 0.80 4.53
C MET A 74 7.29 -0.46 5.38
N VAL A 75 7.83 -1.54 4.82
CA VAL A 75 7.99 -2.79 5.53
C VAL A 75 9.41 -2.78 6.08
N PRO A 76 9.58 -2.94 7.40
CA PRO A 76 10.91 -2.98 7.99
C PRO A 76 11.70 -4.13 7.35
N PRO A 77 13.02 -3.97 7.18
CA PRO A 77 13.85 -5.05 6.66
C PRO A 77 13.68 -6.27 7.56
N LEU A 78 13.56 -7.45 6.94
CA LEU A 78 13.69 -8.71 7.66
C LEU A 78 15.13 -8.77 8.17
N ILE A 79 15.32 -8.55 9.48
CA ILE A 79 16.59 -8.79 10.14
C ILE A 79 16.69 -10.31 10.34
N THR A 80 16.93 -11.02 9.25
CA THR A 80 17.35 -12.41 9.26
C THR A 80 18.77 -12.47 8.69
N VAL A 81 19.67 -11.80 9.41
CA VAL A 81 21.12 -11.97 9.35
C VAL A 81 21.54 -11.99 10.82
N PRO A 82 22.45 -12.89 11.25
CA PRO A 82 23.04 -12.81 12.59
C PRO A 82 23.56 -11.41 12.92
#